data_AF-A0AAW3QXW6-F1
#
_entry.id   AF-A0AAW3QXW6-F1
#
_cell.length_a   1.000
_cell.length_b   1.000
_cell.length_c   1.000
_cell.angle_alpha   90.00
_cell.angle_beta   90.00
_cell.angle_gamma   90.00
#
_symmetry.space_group_name_H-M   'P 1'
#
loop_
_entity.id
_entity.type
_entity.pdbx_description
1 polymer ?
#
loop_
_entity_poly.entity_id
_entity_poly.type
_entity_poly.pdbx_seq_one_letter_code
_entity_poly.pdbx_strand_id
1 'polypeptide(L)'
;MSFLPSGALERKDTIRALRLYGTRVFIVGNPMVYTAGFFIFLAGMTAHDLHTALLTQGLGKALKHANVFNAAIAATFIQNCLQTHSGNQIGASQAPAIPGLLHAEARAAALTSIVAIIALAGLLAWSGLPLHDTLFYTLLNTVPAVVQWYAPPQQTSRRVKGIMTVIGVTLLLGLVLLTFATDFPLWALTRPAVLTIPADLAMMSLLTAAIMTLPNRLHSPAMLAPTDGVTASAPEFAMPDSAPRVAPQDLSFYQLRQMLLSPASPTSQRNDLLISLIMPASIILFMGSLPLGHGSFGTRIAHLTPGMTILIALQDGWISNRKHWPLLLTTGRFGSRLSFVRAVFAAKASRIFMTAPLRTLSLMLPVTLFKPLTPTHALLDGAELLVAMLGVTFCCPLPFLVMKQPPQGIIVAASIAPAFLLQICNPFILGTRIFGPIALALAALGALCFFVVPSRMARSDWPYETE
;
A
#
# COMPACT_ATOMS: atom_id res chain seq x y z
N MET A 1 10.62 -9.72 -23.41
CA MET A 1 9.17 -9.49 -23.64
C MET A 1 9.00 -8.15 -24.34
N SER A 2 8.21 -8.07 -25.42
CA SER A 2 7.96 -6.79 -26.11
C SER A 2 6.88 -5.97 -25.39
N PHE A 3 7.17 -4.68 -25.18
CA PHE A 3 6.23 -3.72 -24.61
C PHE A 3 5.05 -3.44 -25.56
N LEU A 4 5.32 -3.32 -26.85
CA LEU A 4 4.31 -3.07 -27.87
C LEU A 4 3.61 -4.37 -28.30
N PRO A 5 2.28 -4.37 -28.49
CA PRO A 5 1.55 -5.51 -29.03
C PRO A 5 1.95 -5.75 -30.48
N SER A 6 2.34 -7.00 -30.80
CA SER A 6 2.78 -7.40 -32.14
C SER A 6 1.62 -7.83 -33.03
N GLY A 7 0.46 -8.20 -32.46
CA GLY A 7 -0.74 -8.65 -33.18
C GLY A 7 -1.99 -7.81 -32.95
N ALA A 8 -2.95 -7.87 -33.89
CA ALA A 8 -4.21 -7.13 -33.81
C ALA A 8 -5.11 -7.56 -32.63
N LEU A 9 -5.06 -8.84 -32.26
CA LEU A 9 -5.80 -9.38 -31.12
C LEU A 9 -5.23 -8.87 -29.80
N GLU A 10 -3.90 -8.94 -29.63
CA GLU A 10 -3.21 -8.39 -28.46
C GLU A 10 -3.45 -6.88 -28.28
N ARG A 11 -3.52 -6.13 -29.38
CA ARG A 11 -3.82 -4.70 -29.35
C ARG A 11 -5.25 -4.46 -28.85
N LYS A 12 -6.23 -5.22 -29.33
CA LYS A 12 -7.62 -5.13 -28.86
C LYS A 12 -7.74 -5.46 -27.38
N ASP A 13 -7.04 -6.48 -26.90
CA ASP A 13 -7.07 -6.88 -25.50
C ASP A 13 -6.38 -5.87 -24.59
N THR A 14 -5.25 -5.29 -25.04
CA THR A 14 -4.58 -4.19 -24.32
C THR A 14 -5.47 -2.96 -24.22
N ILE A 15 -6.20 -2.61 -25.29
CA ILE A 15 -7.15 -1.48 -25.27
C ILE A 15 -8.33 -1.77 -24.33
N ARG A 16 -8.85 -3.00 -24.30
CA ARG A 16 -9.92 -3.41 -23.38
C ARG A 16 -9.46 -3.31 -21.93
N ALA A 17 -8.27 -3.83 -21.61
CA ALA A 17 -7.66 -3.70 -20.28
C ALA A 17 -7.45 -2.23 -19.90
N LEU A 18 -6.93 -1.41 -20.81
CA LEU A 18 -6.75 0.03 -20.58
C LEU A 18 -8.07 0.75 -20.29
N ARG A 19 -9.16 0.39 -20.96
CA ARG A 19 -10.49 0.97 -20.70
C ARG A 19 -10.95 0.71 -19.27
N LEU A 20 -10.58 -0.43 -18.65
CA LEU A 20 -10.99 -0.75 -17.28
C LEU A 20 -10.48 0.29 -16.28
N TYR A 21 -9.27 0.82 -16.46
CA TYR A 21 -8.69 1.89 -15.64
C TYR A 21 -9.49 3.22 -15.71
N GLY A 22 -10.24 3.45 -16.80
CA GLY A 22 -11.09 4.63 -16.98
C GLY A 22 -12.57 4.41 -16.64
N THR A 23 -12.94 3.22 -16.14
CA THR A 23 -14.35 2.87 -15.87
C THR A 23 -14.66 2.85 -14.37
N ARG A 24 -15.96 2.74 -14.06
CA ARG A 24 -16.46 2.56 -12.69
C ARG A 24 -15.82 1.37 -11.96
N VAL A 25 -15.38 0.34 -12.70
CA VAL A 25 -14.71 -0.85 -12.14
C VAL A 25 -13.43 -0.47 -11.41
N PHE A 26 -12.64 0.47 -11.95
CA PHE A 26 -11.44 0.97 -11.28
C PHE A 26 -11.78 1.67 -9.96
N ILE A 27 -12.78 2.56 -9.96
CA ILE A 27 -13.14 3.37 -8.77
C ILE A 27 -13.79 2.51 -7.67
N VAL A 28 -14.69 1.58 -8.04
CA VAL A 28 -15.41 0.74 -7.07
C VAL A 28 -14.53 -0.38 -6.53
N GLY A 29 -13.71 -0.99 -7.40
CA GLY A 29 -12.85 -2.11 -7.05
C GLY A 29 -11.55 -1.71 -6.36
N ASN A 30 -11.22 -0.41 -6.31
CA ASN A 30 -9.96 0.07 -5.78
C ASN A 30 -10.12 1.18 -4.74
N PRO A 31 -10.05 0.84 -3.44
CA PRO A 31 -10.19 1.84 -2.38
C PRO A 31 -9.09 2.90 -2.36
N MET A 32 -7.91 2.58 -2.90
CA MET A 32 -6.77 3.48 -2.91
C MET A 32 -6.97 4.67 -3.85
N VAL A 33 -7.97 4.65 -4.74
CA VAL A 33 -8.30 5.76 -5.63
C VAL A 33 -8.65 7.02 -4.85
N TYR A 34 -9.40 6.89 -3.74
CA TYR A 34 -9.76 8.04 -2.91
C TYR A 34 -8.54 8.64 -2.20
N THR A 35 -7.67 7.79 -1.68
CA THR A 35 -6.40 8.20 -1.05
C THR A 35 -5.47 8.87 -2.07
N ALA A 36 -5.32 8.28 -3.26
CA ALA A 36 -4.54 8.85 -4.34
C ALA A 36 -5.11 10.20 -4.80
N GLY A 37 -6.44 10.31 -4.95
CA GLY A 37 -7.12 11.56 -5.29
C GLY A 37 -6.86 12.69 -4.28
N PHE A 38 -6.88 12.38 -2.99
CA PHE A 38 -6.53 13.33 -1.94
C PHE A 38 -5.08 13.80 -2.02
N PHE A 39 -4.12 12.90 -2.22
CA PHE A 39 -2.71 13.28 -2.36
C PHE A 39 -2.42 14.02 -3.68
N ILE A 40 -3.14 13.73 -4.76
CA ILE A 40 -3.10 14.53 -5.99
C ILE A 40 -3.60 15.95 -5.72
N PHE A 41 -4.70 16.10 -4.97
CA PHE A 41 -5.20 17.41 -4.58
C PHE A 41 -4.17 18.18 -3.72
N LEU A 42 -3.57 17.54 -2.73
CA LEU A 42 -2.50 18.14 -1.92
C LEU A 42 -1.26 18.50 -2.76
N ALA A 43 -0.90 17.66 -3.73
CA ALA A 43 0.17 17.97 -4.68
C ALA A 43 -0.18 19.19 -5.55
N GLY A 44 -1.44 19.36 -5.92
CA GLY A 44 -1.94 20.53 -6.65
C GLY A 44 -1.86 21.81 -5.82
N MET A 45 -2.29 21.75 -4.55
CA MET A 45 -2.10 22.86 -3.60
C MET A 45 -0.62 23.19 -3.43
N THR A 46 0.23 22.18 -3.30
CA THR A 46 1.68 22.35 -3.18
C THR A 46 2.29 23.00 -4.41
N ALA A 47 1.83 22.63 -5.62
CA ALA A 47 2.26 23.27 -6.86
C ALA A 47 1.81 24.73 -6.93
N HIS A 48 0.60 25.05 -6.44
CA HIS A 48 0.10 26.41 -6.35
C HIS A 48 0.89 27.27 -5.34
N ASP A 49 1.16 26.74 -4.16
CA ASP A 49 1.97 27.40 -3.13
C ASP A 49 3.39 27.65 -3.64
N LEU A 50 3.96 26.67 -4.36
CA LEU A 50 5.27 26.82 -4.97
C LEU A 50 5.26 27.86 -6.08
N HIS A 51 4.23 27.89 -6.92
CA HIS A 51 4.06 28.90 -7.96
C HIS A 51 4.07 30.31 -7.37
N THR A 52 3.22 30.56 -6.37
CA THR A 52 3.09 31.87 -5.73
C THR A 52 4.37 32.26 -4.98
N ALA A 53 5.04 31.32 -4.33
CA ALA A 53 6.32 31.56 -3.67
C ALA A 53 7.44 31.88 -4.65
N LEU A 54 7.49 31.22 -5.83
CA LEU A 54 8.50 31.48 -6.86
C LEU A 54 8.37 32.86 -7.52
N LEU A 55 7.19 33.47 -7.49
CA LEU A 55 6.99 34.85 -7.95
C LEU A 55 7.69 35.89 -7.06
N THR A 56 7.92 35.58 -5.78
CA THR A 56 8.40 36.54 -4.78
C THR A 56 9.72 36.13 -4.11
N GLN A 57 10.11 34.85 -4.20
CA GLN A 57 11.28 34.30 -3.52
C GLN A 57 12.09 33.40 -4.46
N GLY A 58 13.40 33.29 -4.20
CA GLY A 58 14.25 32.32 -4.90
C GLY A 58 13.87 30.87 -4.58
N LEU A 59 14.13 29.96 -5.53
CA LEU A 59 13.73 28.54 -5.49
C LEU A 59 14.04 27.83 -4.16
N GLY A 60 15.23 28.02 -3.61
CA GLY A 60 15.61 27.39 -2.33
C GLY A 60 14.82 27.88 -1.11
N LYS A 61 14.28 29.12 -1.14
CA LYS A 61 13.37 29.63 -0.11
C LYS A 61 11.94 29.16 -0.37
N ALA A 62 11.50 29.18 -1.63
CA ALA A 62 10.17 28.71 -2.03
C ALA A 62 9.96 27.23 -1.68
N LEU A 63 10.95 26.36 -1.94
CA LEU A 63 10.91 24.94 -1.60
C LEU A 63 10.92 24.66 -0.08
N LYS A 64 11.40 25.59 0.75
CA LYS A 64 11.34 25.46 2.22
C LYS A 64 9.96 25.80 2.78
N HIS A 65 9.18 26.63 2.06
CA HIS A 65 7.83 27.01 2.45
C HIS A 65 6.78 26.06 1.86
N ALA A 66 7.01 25.57 0.64
CA ALA A 66 6.13 24.60 -0.01
C ALA A 66 6.40 23.17 0.49
N ASN A 67 5.34 22.44 0.85
CA ASN A 67 5.46 21.04 1.30
C ASN A 67 5.57 20.07 0.11
N VAL A 68 6.65 20.16 -0.66
CA VAL A 68 6.91 19.37 -1.91
C VAL A 68 6.86 17.86 -1.68
N PHE A 69 7.02 17.42 -0.44
CA PHE A 69 6.83 16.03 -0.02
C PHE A 69 5.43 15.48 -0.34
N ASN A 70 4.39 16.32 -0.38
CA ASN A 70 3.05 15.90 -0.79
C ASN A 70 3.02 15.33 -2.23
N ALA A 71 3.82 15.90 -3.14
CA ALA A 71 3.91 15.41 -4.51
C ALA A 71 4.68 14.09 -4.61
N ALA A 72 5.73 13.91 -3.79
CA ALA A 72 6.42 12.64 -3.65
C ALA A 72 5.47 11.52 -3.15
N ILE A 73 4.66 11.83 -2.14
CA ILE A 73 3.66 10.89 -1.62
C ILE A 73 2.59 10.58 -2.67
N ALA A 74 2.12 11.58 -3.42
CA ALA A 74 1.14 11.39 -4.49
C ALA A 74 1.64 10.37 -5.53
N ALA A 75 2.90 10.46 -5.95
CA ALA A 75 3.51 9.50 -6.88
C ALA A 75 3.45 8.07 -6.34
N THR A 76 3.78 7.89 -5.05
CA THR A 76 3.75 6.58 -4.39
C THR A 76 2.33 6.00 -4.31
N PHE A 77 1.33 6.80 -3.91
CA PHE A 77 -0.05 6.33 -3.78
C PHE A 77 -0.71 6.04 -5.12
N ILE A 78 -0.38 6.79 -6.18
CA ILE A 78 -0.81 6.47 -7.54
C ILE A 78 -0.29 5.09 -7.94
N GLN A 79 0.99 4.79 -7.70
CA GLN A 79 1.55 3.47 -8.04
C GLN A 79 0.91 2.34 -7.22
N ASN A 80 0.71 2.55 -5.91
CA ASN A 80 0.00 1.58 -5.05
C ASN A 80 -1.44 1.34 -5.53
N CYS A 81 -2.11 2.40 -6.00
CA CYS A 81 -3.44 2.33 -6.58
C CYS A 81 -3.42 1.46 -7.85
N LEU A 82 -2.54 1.74 -8.80
CA LEU A 82 -2.43 0.94 -10.03
C LEU A 82 -2.10 -0.53 -9.75
N GLN A 83 -1.19 -0.79 -8.80
CA GLN A 83 -0.81 -2.13 -8.39
C GLN A 83 -1.94 -2.91 -7.71
N THR A 84 -2.73 -2.24 -6.87
CA THR A 84 -3.89 -2.86 -6.22
C THR A 84 -4.91 -3.30 -7.27
N HIS A 85 -5.16 -2.46 -8.27
CA HIS A 85 -6.09 -2.78 -9.35
C HIS A 85 -5.60 -3.96 -10.19
N SER A 86 -4.36 -3.90 -10.69
CA SER A 86 -3.80 -4.96 -11.53
C SER A 86 -3.62 -6.27 -10.75
N GLY A 87 -3.28 -6.18 -9.45
CA GLY A 87 -3.20 -7.32 -8.56
C GLY A 87 -4.55 -8.01 -8.36
N ASN A 88 -5.64 -7.25 -8.27
CA ASN A 88 -6.99 -7.79 -8.16
C ASN A 88 -7.47 -8.42 -9.48
N GLN A 89 -7.15 -7.83 -10.63
CA GLN A 89 -7.51 -8.39 -11.94
C GLN A 89 -6.78 -9.70 -12.21
N ILE A 90 -5.48 -9.74 -11.96
CA ILE A 90 -4.62 -10.90 -12.22
C ILE A 90 -4.81 -11.97 -11.14
N GLY A 91 -5.04 -11.58 -9.89
CA GLY A 91 -5.29 -12.50 -8.79
C GLY A 91 -6.68 -13.16 -8.81
N ALA A 92 -7.56 -12.79 -9.74
CA ALA A 92 -8.87 -13.41 -9.87
C ALA A 92 -8.74 -14.88 -10.31
N SER A 93 -9.58 -15.76 -9.74
CA SER A 93 -9.54 -17.21 -10.01
C SER A 93 -9.72 -17.58 -11.48
N GLN A 94 -10.39 -16.70 -12.26
CA GLN A 94 -10.65 -16.89 -13.68
C GLN A 94 -9.55 -16.31 -14.59
N ALA A 95 -8.65 -15.48 -14.05
CA ALA A 95 -7.63 -14.79 -14.84
C ALA A 95 -6.68 -15.73 -15.62
N PRO A 96 -6.26 -16.91 -15.09
CA PRO A 96 -5.43 -17.85 -15.84
C PRO A 96 -6.15 -18.49 -17.04
N ALA A 97 -7.49 -18.53 -17.04
CA ALA A 97 -8.28 -19.14 -18.11
C ALA A 97 -8.46 -18.23 -19.33
N ILE A 98 -8.12 -16.94 -19.23
CA ILE A 98 -8.26 -15.97 -20.33
C ILE A 98 -6.88 -15.80 -21.00
N PRO A 99 -6.68 -16.32 -22.24
CA PRO A 99 -5.41 -16.23 -22.93
C PRO A 99 -5.00 -14.77 -23.14
N GLY A 100 -3.73 -14.45 -22.88
CA GLY A 100 -3.18 -13.11 -23.14
C GLY A 100 -3.56 -12.00 -22.15
N LEU A 101 -4.52 -12.23 -21.25
CA LEU A 101 -4.99 -11.24 -20.27
C LEU A 101 -3.84 -10.66 -19.42
N LEU A 102 -2.93 -11.51 -18.96
CA LEU A 102 -1.81 -11.11 -18.08
C LEU A 102 -0.86 -10.12 -18.76
N HIS A 103 -0.59 -10.33 -20.05
CA HIS A 103 0.29 -9.46 -20.83
C HIS A 103 -0.44 -8.18 -21.23
N ALA A 104 -1.73 -8.26 -21.55
CA ALA A 104 -2.57 -7.10 -21.81
C ALA A 104 -2.68 -6.20 -20.57
N GLU A 105 -2.87 -6.77 -19.39
CA GLU A 105 -2.97 -6.03 -18.12
C GLU A 105 -1.61 -5.43 -17.71
N ALA A 106 -0.51 -6.15 -17.86
CA ALA A 106 0.82 -5.59 -17.60
C ALA A 106 1.12 -4.39 -18.51
N ARG A 107 0.75 -4.45 -19.79
CA ARG A 107 0.88 -3.33 -20.75
C ARG A 107 -0.05 -2.16 -20.38
N ALA A 108 -1.30 -2.44 -20.02
CA ALA A 108 -2.26 -1.41 -19.60
C ALA A 108 -1.83 -0.70 -18.31
N ALA A 109 -1.36 -1.47 -17.31
CA ALA A 109 -0.80 -0.95 -16.06
C ALA A 109 0.42 -0.05 -16.32
N ALA A 110 1.33 -0.49 -17.19
CA ALA A 110 2.53 0.28 -17.54
C ALA A 110 2.17 1.58 -18.27
N LEU A 111 1.29 1.54 -19.26
CA LEU A 111 0.82 2.75 -19.97
C LEU A 111 0.14 3.73 -19.01
N THR A 112 -0.75 3.23 -18.14
CA THR A 112 -1.45 4.07 -17.16
C THR A 112 -0.47 4.67 -16.16
N SER A 113 0.55 3.92 -15.74
CA SER A 113 1.62 4.39 -14.86
C SER A 113 2.44 5.51 -15.50
N ILE A 114 2.86 5.36 -16.76
CA ILE A 114 3.57 6.39 -17.52
C ILE A 114 2.73 7.66 -17.62
N VAL A 115 1.45 7.55 -18.01
CA VAL A 115 0.54 8.69 -18.13
C VAL A 115 0.35 9.40 -16.78
N ALA A 116 0.18 8.65 -15.70
CA ALA A 116 -0.02 9.22 -14.38
C ALA A 116 1.23 9.94 -13.84
N ILE A 117 2.43 9.41 -14.11
CA ILE A 117 3.71 10.05 -13.76
C ILE A 117 3.88 11.34 -14.55
N ILE A 118 3.63 11.33 -15.87
CA ILE A 118 3.70 12.53 -16.70
C ILE A 118 2.70 13.59 -16.23
N ALA A 119 1.47 13.18 -15.89
CA ALA A 119 0.45 14.10 -15.38
C ALA A 119 0.86 14.74 -14.03
N LEU A 120 1.42 13.95 -13.11
CA LEU A 120 1.87 14.45 -11.82
C LEU A 120 3.11 15.35 -11.95
N ALA A 121 4.05 15.00 -12.83
CA ALA A 121 5.18 15.86 -13.18
C ALA A 121 4.70 17.18 -13.81
N GLY A 122 3.73 17.12 -14.73
CA GLY A 122 3.11 18.29 -15.34
C GLY A 122 2.40 19.20 -14.34
N LEU A 123 1.71 18.62 -13.36
CA LEU A 123 1.10 19.35 -12.24
C LEU A 123 2.16 20.13 -11.45
N LEU A 124 3.32 19.52 -11.21
CA LEU A 124 4.42 20.19 -10.51
C LEU A 124 5.11 21.24 -11.40
N ALA A 125 5.26 20.96 -12.70
CA ALA A 125 5.84 21.88 -13.68
C ALA A 125 4.99 23.16 -13.84
N TRP A 126 3.68 23.09 -13.58
CA TRP A 126 2.81 24.27 -13.51
C TRP A 126 3.28 25.32 -12.49
N SER A 127 4.08 24.93 -11.48
CA SER A 127 4.70 25.89 -10.56
C SER A 127 5.71 26.84 -11.22
N GLY A 128 6.15 26.56 -12.46
CA GLY A 128 7.19 27.31 -13.17
C GLY A 128 8.54 26.58 -13.22
N LEU A 129 8.60 25.34 -12.74
CA LEU A 129 9.79 24.49 -12.80
C LEU A 129 9.93 23.79 -14.16
N PRO A 130 11.17 23.50 -14.62
CA PRO A 130 11.39 22.72 -15.83
C PRO A 130 10.76 21.32 -15.75
N LEU A 131 10.10 20.89 -16.83
CA LEU A 131 9.41 19.60 -16.86
C LEU A 131 10.34 18.42 -16.56
N HIS A 132 11.57 18.43 -17.10
CA HIS A 132 12.54 17.34 -16.86
C HIS A 132 12.94 17.21 -15.39
N ASP A 133 13.08 18.33 -14.67
CA ASP A 133 13.39 18.32 -13.24
C ASP A 133 12.22 17.77 -12.42
N THR A 134 11.00 18.19 -12.75
CA THR A 134 9.80 17.67 -12.07
C THR A 134 9.51 16.21 -12.40
N LEU A 135 9.84 15.76 -13.61
CA LEU A 135 9.73 14.37 -14.04
C LEU A 135 10.74 13.50 -13.31
N PHE A 136 12.00 13.95 -13.22
CA PHE A 136 13.05 13.30 -12.43
C PHE A 136 12.64 13.15 -10.99
N TYR A 137 12.18 14.23 -10.35
CA TYR A 137 11.70 14.19 -8.97
C TYR A 137 10.55 13.20 -8.78
N THR A 138 9.57 13.21 -9.69
CA THR A 138 8.42 12.30 -9.62
C THR A 138 8.85 10.84 -9.77
N LEU A 139 9.67 10.53 -10.78
CA LEU A 139 10.18 9.18 -11.06
C LEU A 139 11.02 8.64 -9.91
N LEU A 140 11.89 9.46 -9.35
CA LEU A 140 12.72 9.10 -8.21
C LEU A 140 11.85 8.63 -7.03
N ASN A 141 10.74 9.34 -6.77
CA ASN A 141 9.79 8.95 -5.71
C ASN A 141 8.92 7.72 -6.06
N THR A 142 8.97 7.19 -7.30
CA THR A 142 8.34 5.92 -7.67
C THR A 142 9.25 4.69 -7.52
N VAL A 143 10.53 4.87 -7.16
CA VAL A 143 11.47 3.74 -6.98
C VAL A 143 10.98 2.67 -5.99
N PRO A 144 10.28 2.99 -4.88
CA PRO A 144 9.69 1.95 -4.04
C PRO A 144 8.68 1.07 -4.78
N ALA A 145 7.94 1.66 -5.72
CA ALA A 145 7.00 0.91 -6.55
C ALA A 145 7.72 -0.02 -7.52
N VAL A 146 8.91 0.31 -8.02
CA VAL A 146 9.69 -0.59 -8.90
C VAL A 146 9.94 -1.93 -8.21
N VAL A 147 10.36 -1.90 -6.94
CA VAL A 147 10.57 -3.11 -6.13
C VAL A 147 9.26 -3.87 -5.92
N GLN A 148 8.17 -3.16 -5.69
CA GLN A 148 6.85 -3.76 -5.47
C GLN A 148 6.24 -4.36 -6.75
N TRP A 149 6.50 -3.79 -7.92
CA TRP A 149 6.07 -4.28 -9.22
C TRP A 149 6.88 -5.49 -9.67
N TYR A 150 8.18 -5.49 -9.38
CA TYR A 150 9.09 -6.54 -9.81
C TYR A 150 8.68 -7.92 -9.29
N ALA A 151 8.48 -8.86 -10.22
CA ALA A 151 8.19 -10.26 -9.96
C ALA A 151 9.25 -11.13 -10.64
N PRO A 152 10.21 -11.70 -9.89
CA PRO A 152 11.29 -12.47 -10.49
C PRO A 152 10.74 -13.72 -11.18
N PRO A 153 11.34 -14.15 -12.31
CA PRO A 153 10.97 -15.41 -12.96
C PRO A 153 11.09 -16.59 -11.99
N GLN A 154 10.17 -17.55 -12.07
CA GLN A 154 10.14 -18.64 -11.09
C GLN A 154 11.40 -19.54 -11.17
N GLN A 155 11.94 -19.74 -12.37
CA GLN A 155 13.16 -20.52 -12.64
C GLN A 155 14.47 -19.83 -12.22
N THR A 156 14.40 -18.61 -11.68
CA THR A 156 15.58 -17.91 -11.18
C THR A 156 16.13 -18.58 -9.92
N SER A 157 17.44 -18.86 -9.89
CA SER A 157 18.09 -19.52 -8.75
C SER A 157 17.89 -18.75 -7.45
N ARG A 158 17.83 -19.45 -6.30
CA ARG A 158 17.70 -18.82 -4.98
C ARG A 158 18.80 -17.78 -4.71
N ARG A 159 20.01 -18.01 -5.25
CA ARG A 159 21.15 -17.08 -5.16
C ARG A 159 20.87 -15.77 -5.92
N VAL A 160 20.36 -15.85 -7.14
CA VAL A 160 20.03 -14.66 -7.95
C VAL A 160 18.84 -13.91 -7.36
N LYS A 161 17.82 -14.62 -6.85
CA LYS A 161 16.71 -13.99 -6.10
C LYS A 161 17.24 -13.25 -4.86
N GLY A 162 18.15 -13.86 -4.09
CA GLY A 162 18.78 -13.22 -2.93
C GLY A 162 19.57 -11.96 -3.30
N ILE A 163 20.40 -12.02 -4.35
CA ILE A 163 21.18 -10.87 -4.84
C ILE A 163 20.24 -9.73 -5.29
N MET A 164 19.20 -10.05 -6.06
CA MET A 164 18.18 -9.08 -6.51
C MET A 164 17.44 -8.43 -5.33
N THR A 165 17.09 -9.20 -4.31
CA THR A 165 16.48 -8.66 -3.09
C THR A 165 17.44 -7.73 -2.36
N VAL A 166 18.71 -8.10 -2.21
CA VAL A 166 19.72 -7.25 -1.57
C VAL A 166 19.91 -5.95 -2.36
N ILE A 167 20.04 -6.02 -3.69
CA ILE A 167 20.17 -4.83 -4.55
C ILE A 167 18.92 -3.96 -4.45
N GLY A 168 17.72 -4.54 -4.48
CA GLY A 168 16.45 -3.83 -4.34
C GLY A 168 16.35 -3.14 -2.98
N VAL A 169 16.71 -3.82 -1.90
CA VAL A 169 16.75 -3.24 -0.54
C VAL A 169 17.81 -2.14 -0.45
N THR A 170 18.98 -2.32 -1.04
CA THR A 170 20.06 -1.30 -1.04
C THR A 170 19.69 -0.09 -1.89
N LEU A 171 19.02 -0.25 -3.03
CA LEU A 171 18.52 0.84 -3.86
C LEU A 171 17.37 1.57 -3.15
N LEU A 172 16.46 0.82 -2.53
CA LEU A 172 15.42 1.40 -1.69
C LEU A 172 16.07 2.20 -0.56
N LEU A 173 17.04 1.64 0.14
CA LEU A 173 17.80 2.28 1.21
C LEU A 173 18.62 3.49 0.70
N GLY A 174 19.14 3.45 -0.52
CA GLY A 174 19.87 4.56 -1.15
C GLY A 174 18.95 5.71 -1.53
N LEU A 175 17.79 5.41 -2.12
CA LEU A 175 16.73 6.37 -2.39
C LEU A 175 16.19 6.98 -1.10
N VAL A 176 15.98 6.11 -0.11
CA VAL A 176 15.66 6.46 1.26
C VAL A 176 16.64 7.52 1.69
N LEU A 177 17.93 7.18 1.77
CA LEU A 177 19.08 8.04 2.15
C LEU A 177 19.18 9.35 1.35
N LEU A 178 18.80 9.36 0.08
CA LEU A 178 18.77 10.57 -0.76
C LEU A 178 17.62 11.52 -0.39
N THR A 179 16.43 10.98 -0.09
CA THR A 179 15.22 11.77 0.26
C THR A 179 15.42 12.63 1.52
N PHE A 180 16.44 12.29 2.31
CA PHE A 180 16.84 12.98 3.54
C PHE A 180 17.82 14.14 3.39
N ALA A 181 18.45 14.30 2.24
CA ALA A 181 19.26 15.49 2.04
C ALA A 181 18.31 16.70 2.14
N THR A 182 18.64 17.72 2.94
CA THR A 182 17.82 18.96 3.04
C THR A 182 17.54 19.59 1.71
N ASP A 183 18.55 19.50 0.87
CA ASP A 183 18.54 20.02 -0.46
C ASP A 183 18.14 18.91 -1.41
N PHE A 184 17.51 17.80 -0.99
CA PHE A 184 17.06 16.75 -1.90
C PHE A 184 16.00 17.27 -2.88
N PRO A 185 14.92 17.97 -2.44
CA PRO A 185 14.00 18.56 -3.39
C PRO A 185 14.71 19.58 -4.28
N LEU A 186 15.60 20.40 -3.69
CA LEU A 186 16.37 21.40 -4.44
C LEU A 186 17.30 20.75 -5.48
N TRP A 187 18.09 19.76 -5.08
CA TRP A 187 19.03 18.97 -5.88
C TRP A 187 18.30 18.21 -6.96
N ALA A 188 17.19 17.57 -6.65
CA ALA A 188 16.39 16.82 -7.63
C ALA A 188 15.70 17.75 -8.63
N LEU A 189 15.38 18.98 -8.23
CA LEU A 189 14.69 19.98 -9.04
C LEU A 189 15.60 21.02 -9.70
N THR A 190 16.94 20.89 -9.60
CA THR A 190 17.91 21.85 -10.18
C THR A 190 19.02 21.16 -10.95
N ARG A 191 18.79 19.93 -11.43
CA ARG A 191 19.83 19.18 -12.12
C ARG A 191 19.98 19.67 -13.57
N PRO A 192 21.18 19.58 -14.15
CA PRO A 192 21.35 19.84 -15.57
C PRO A 192 20.52 18.86 -16.41
N ALA A 193 19.85 19.37 -17.44
CA ALA A 193 19.05 18.58 -18.40
C ALA A 193 19.84 17.41 -19.02
N VAL A 194 21.16 17.58 -19.20
CA VAL A 194 22.06 16.54 -19.74
C VAL A 194 22.10 15.29 -18.86
N LEU A 195 21.83 15.40 -17.56
CA LEU A 195 21.81 14.29 -16.62
C LEU A 195 20.40 13.76 -16.36
N THR A 196 19.41 14.65 -16.23
CA THR A 196 18.02 14.27 -15.91
C THR A 196 17.33 13.57 -17.07
N ILE A 197 17.45 14.07 -18.30
CA ILE A 197 16.75 13.49 -19.46
C ILE A 197 17.13 12.01 -19.67
N PRO A 198 18.43 11.61 -19.68
CA PRO A 198 18.79 10.20 -19.76
C PRO A 198 18.34 9.39 -18.53
N ALA A 199 18.42 9.98 -17.34
CA ALA A 199 18.00 9.32 -16.11
C ALA A 199 16.48 9.08 -16.08
N ASP A 200 15.67 10.00 -16.57
CA ASP A 200 14.22 9.88 -16.67
C ASP A 200 13.82 8.75 -17.60
N LEU A 201 14.46 8.67 -18.76
CA LEU A 201 14.26 7.57 -19.71
C LEU A 201 14.67 6.22 -19.10
N ALA A 202 15.78 6.17 -18.36
CA ALA A 202 16.24 4.97 -17.68
C ALA A 202 15.30 4.55 -16.54
N MET A 203 14.83 5.48 -15.70
CA MET A 203 13.92 5.18 -14.60
C MET A 203 12.53 4.79 -15.09
N MET A 204 12.01 5.47 -16.11
CA MET A 204 10.73 5.15 -16.72
C MET A 204 10.77 3.79 -17.42
N SER A 205 11.86 3.46 -18.12
CA SER A 205 12.04 2.14 -18.73
C SER A 205 12.22 1.04 -17.68
N LEU A 206 12.92 1.30 -16.58
CA LEU A 206 13.07 0.38 -15.46
C LEU A 206 11.72 0.08 -14.80
N LEU A 207 10.92 1.11 -14.51
CA LEU A 207 9.57 0.94 -13.95
C LEU A 207 8.68 0.14 -14.92
N THR A 208 8.71 0.48 -16.20
CA THR A 208 7.97 -0.24 -17.25
C THR A 208 8.40 -1.71 -17.29
N ALA A 209 9.71 -1.99 -17.26
CA ALA A 209 10.23 -3.35 -17.25
C ALA A 209 9.78 -4.12 -16.00
N ALA A 210 9.79 -3.48 -14.83
CA ALA A 210 9.32 -4.08 -13.59
C ALA A 210 7.82 -4.43 -13.68
N ILE A 211 6.97 -3.53 -14.17
CA ILE A 211 5.54 -3.81 -14.39
C ILE A 211 5.35 -4.95 -15.41
N MET A 212 6.17 -4.99 -16.47
CA MET A 212 6.11 -6.06 -17.47
C MET A 212 6.52 -7.45 -16.94
N THR A 213 7.11 -7.54 -15.74
CA THR A 213 7.35 -8.83 -15.08
C THR A 213 6.13 -9.41 -14.35
N LEU A 214 5.04 -8.65 -14.25
CA LEU A 214 3.80 -9.04 -13.57
C LEU A 214 3.25 -10.44 -13.94
N PRO A 215 3.31 -10.92 -15.20
CA PRO A 215 2.89 -12.28 -15.55
C PRO A 215 3.61 -13.40 -14.78
N ASN A 216 4.82 -13.14 -14.27
CA ASN A 216 5.60 -14.13 -13.50
C ASN A 216 4.98 -14.46 -12.14
N ARG A 217 4.02 -13.67 -11.64
CA ARG A 217 3.39 -13.87 -10.32
C ARG A 217 2.48 -15.10 -10.24
N LEU A 218 1.91 -15.55 -11.36
CA LEU A 218 0.90 -16.61 -11.39
C LEU A 218 1.40 -17.95 -11.96
N HIS A 219 2.51 -17.95 -12.70
CA HIS A 219 3.00 -19.16 -13.36
C HIS A 219 3.69 -20.10 -12.35
N SER A 220 2.93 -20.72 -11.44
CA SER A 220 3.37 -21.95 -10.76
C SER A 220 3.29 -23.10 -11.78
N PRO A 221 4.41 -23.67 -12.24
CA PRO A 221 4.41 -24.78 -13.20
C PRO A 221 3.79 -26.07 -12.62
N ALA A 222 3.43 -26.08 -11.33
CA ALA A 222 2.82 -27.23 -10.66
C ALA A 222 1.32 -27.44 -10.98
N MET A 223 0.62 -26.51 -11.64
CA MET A 223 -0.82 -26.66 -11.93
C MET A 223 -1.22 -26.54 -13.41
N LEU A 224 -0.29 -26.22 -14.31
CA LEU A 224 -0.58 -26.00 -15.73
C LEU A 224 0.45 -26.72 -16.63
N ALA A 225 0.79 -27.97 -16.29
CA ALA A 225 1.35 -28.84 -17.32
C ALA A 225 0.20 -29.20 -18.29
N PRO A 226 0.34 -28.91 -19.60
CA PRO A 226 -0.62 -29.36 -20.59
C PRO A 226 -0.65 -30.88 -20.57
N THR A 227 -1.83 -31.46 -20.41
CA THR A 227 -2.11 -32.84 -20.81
C THR A 227 -2.20 -32.86 -22.33
N ASP A 228 -1.08 -32.61 -23.00
CA ASP A 228 -0.98 -32.77 -24.45
C ASP A 228 -0.51 -34.19 -24.76
N GLY A 229 -1.49 -35.04 -25.04
CA GLY A 229 -1.41 -36.16 -25.97
C GLY A 229 -0.28 -37.17 -25.79
N VAL A 230 -0.39 -38.06 -24.81
CA VAL A 230 0.10 -39.45 -24.96
C VAL A 230 -0.94 -40.37 -24.34
N THR A 231 -1.32 -41.36 -25.14
CA THR A 231 -2.20 -42.50 -24.83
C THR A 231 -2.09 -42.98 -23.39
N ALA A 232 -3.25 -43.24 -22.79
CA ALA A 232 -3.37 -43.99 -21.55
C ALA A 232 -2.57 -45.30 -21.60
N SER A 233 -1.56 -45.39 -20.74
CA SER A 233 -1.10 -46.65 -20.17
C SER A 233 -1.15 -46.52 -18.65
N ALA A 234 -1.67 -47.57 -18.02
CA ALA A 234 -1.96 -47.69 -16.59
C ALA A 234 -0.74 -47.31 -15.71
N PRO A 235 -0.96 -46.88 -14.45
CA PRO A 235 0.12 -46.40 -13.61
C PRO A 235 1.04 -47.55 -13.21
N GLU A 236 2.24 -47.59 -13.79
CA GLU A 236 3.34 -48.35 -13.24
C GLU A 236 3.94 -47.53 -12.09
N PHE A 237 3.73 -48.01 -10.86
CA PHE A 237 4.27 -47.40 -9.65
C PHE A 237 5.80 -47.51 -9.66
N ALA A 238 6.48 -46.44 -10.07
CA ALA A 238 7.90 -46.26 -9.79
C ALA A 238 8.09 -45.81 -8.33
N MET A 239 8.93 -46.56 -7.62
CA MET A 239 9.36 -46.32 -6.24
C MET A 239 9.97 -44.90 -6.07
N PRO A 240 9.87 -44.33 -4.85
CA PRO A 240 10.10 -42.91 -4.63
C PRO A 240 11.59 -42.57 -4.60
N ASP A 241 12.04 -41.75 -5.55
CA ASP A 241 13.26 -40.97 -5.37
C ASP A 241 13.06 -39.98 -4.23
N SER A 242 13.99 -40.04 -3.28
CA SER A 242 14.04 -39.33 -2.01
C SER A 242 14.27 -37.83 -2.17
N ALA A 243 13.36 -37.12 -2.83
CA ALA A 243 13.14 -35.72 -2.52
C ALA A 243 12.30 -35.68 -1.24
N PRO A 244 12.69 -34.94 -0.19
CA PRO A 244 11.81 -34.75 0.94
C PRO A 244 10.56 -34.06 0.40
N ARG A 245 9.46 -34.81 0.28
CA ARG A 245 8.11 -34.27 0.35
C ARG A 245 8.13 -33.44 1.62
N VAL A 246 8.25 -32.12 1.47
CA VAL A 246 8.00 -31.19 2.55
C VAL A 246 6.59 -31.54 2.98
N ALA A 247 6.46 -32.25 4.09
CA ALA A 247 5.18 -32.55 4.69
C ALA A 247 4.42 -31.22 4.73
N PRO A 248 3.12 -31.18 4.39
CA PRO A 248 2.33 -29.98 4.57
C PRO A 248 2.54 -29.57 6.02
N GLN A 249 3.28 -28.48 6.26
CA GLN A 249 3.51 -27.99 7.61
C GLN A 249 2.12 -27.73 8.19
N ASP A 250 1.80 -28.38 9.30
CA ASP A 250 0.56 -28.14 10.00
C ASP A 250 0.42 -26.64 10.23
N LEU A 251 -0.62 -26.04 9.63
CA LEU A 251 -0.86 -24.62 9.72
C LEU A 251 -1.01 -24.25 11.19
N SER A 252 -0.19 -23.30 11.65
CA SER A 252 -0.30 -22.84 13.03
C SER A 252 -1.66 -22.21 13.30
N PHE A 253 -2.11 -22.29 14.55
CA PHE A 253 -3.39 -21.70 14.96
C PHE A 253 -3.47 -20.19 14.66
N TYR A 254 -2.35 -19.48 14.75
CA TYR A 254 -2.27 -18.07 14.36
C TYR A 254 -2.50 -17.90 12.84
N GLN A 255 -1.83 -18.69 12.00
CA GLN A 255 -2.03 -18.64 10.55
C GLN A 255 -3.47 -18.96 10.17
N LEU A 256 -4.08 -19.96 10.80
CA LEU A 256 -5.50 -20.30 10.62
C LEU A 256 -6.42 -19.12 10.98
N ARG A 257 -6.12 -18.39 12.05
CA ARG A 257 -6.84 -17.15 12.42
C ARG A 257 -6.60 -16.00 11.44
N GLN A 258 -5.43 -15.88 10.84
CA GLN A 258 -5.16 -14.86 9.83
C GLN A 258 -5.89 -15.15 8.51
N MET A 259 -6.04 -16.42 8.16
CA MET A 259 -6.82 -16.84 6.98
C MET A 259 -8.30 -16.45 7.06
N LEU A 260 -8.85 -16.24 8.26
CA LEU A 260 -10.18 -15.66 8.48
C LEU A 260 -10.29 -14.20 8.04
N LEU A 261 -9.18 -13.46 8.05
CA LEU A 261 -9.11 -12.06 7.59
C LEU A 261 -8.77 -11.96 6.10
N SER A 262 -7.93 -12.86 5.60
CA SER A 262 -7.54 -12.97 4.18
C SER A 262 -7.01 -14.38 3.88
N PRO A 263 -7.76 -15.23 3.15
CA PRO A 263 -7.37 -16.62 2.87
C PRO A 263 -6.15 -16.75 1.96
N ALA A 264 -5.94 -15.75 1.09
CA ALA A 264 -4.86 -15.77 0.10
C ALA A 264 -3.48 -15.49 0.70
N SER A 265 -3.41 -14.99 1.93
CA SER A 265 -2.15 -14.51 2.52
C SER A 265 -2.01 -14.93 3.99
N PRO A 266 -1.69 -16.20 4.27
CA PRO A 266 -1.39 -16.63 5.64
C PRO A 266 -0.08 -15.98 6.12
N THR A 267 -0.17 -15.03 7.04
CA THR A 267 1.00 -14.41 7.67
C THR A 267 1.38 -15.19 8.93
N SER A 268 2.67 -15.46 9.11
CA SER A 268 3.19 -15.97 10.38
C SER A 268 3.24 -14.82 11.41
N GLN A 269 3.11 -15.15 12.70
CA GLN A 269 3.19 -14.16 13.77
C GLN A 269 4.52 -13.39 13.70
N ARG A 270 5.64 -14.10 13.45
CA ARG A 270 6.96 -13.47 13.26
C ARG A 270 6.94 -12.42 12.15
N ASN A 271 6.34 -12.74 11.00
CA ASN A 271 6.31 -11.81 9.86
C ASN A 271 5.41 -10.61 10.16
N ASP A 272 4.25 -10.81 10.80
CA ASP A 272 3.34 -9.72 11.14
C ASP A 272 3.94 -8.77 12.19
N LEU A 273 4.69 -9.32 13.16
CA LEU A 273 5.48 -8.55 14.13
C LEU A 273 6.59 -7.76 13.45
N LEU A 274 7.37 -8.39 12.56
CA LEU A 274 8.46 -7.72 11.84
C LEU A 274 7.92 -6.59 10.94
N ILE A 275 6.85 -6.82 10.19
CA ILE A 275 6.22 -5.79 9.35
C ILE A 275 5.70 -4.63 10.23
N SER A 276 5.07 -4.94 11.36
CA SER A 276 4.53 -3.91 12.26
C SER A 276 5.61 -3.10 12.99
N LEU A 277 6.78 -3.70 13.24
CA LEU A 277 7.94 -3.05 13.85
C LEU A 277 8.76 -2.23 12.84
N ILE A 278 8.89 -2.72 11.60
CA ILE A 278 9.80 -2.18 10.59
C ILE A 278 9.13 -1.13 9.68
N MET A 279 7.86 -1.31 9.30
CA MET A 279 7.40 -0.76 8.00
C MET A 279 7.02 0.74 7.95
N PRO A 280 6.18 1.34 8.82
CA PRO A 280 5.69 2.69 8.52
C PRO A 280 6.53 3.80 9.16
N ALA A 281 6.88 3.67 10.43
CA ALA A 281 7.48 4.75 11.19
C ALA A 281 9.01 4.68 11.18
N SER A 282 9.62 3.50 11.34
CA SER A 282 11.08 3.34 11.40
C SER A 282 11.76 3.66 10.07
N ILE A 283 11.19 3.20 8.95
CA ILE A 283 11.73 3.47 7.61
C ILE A 283 11.62 4.96 7.29
N ILE A 284 10.56 5.66 7.72
CA ILE A 284 10.34 7.06 7.38
C ILE A 284 10.87 8.05 8.46
N LEU A 285 11.06 7.62 9.71
CA LEU A 285 11.77 8.34 10.77
C LEU A 285 13.27 8.15 10.70
N PHE A 286 13.75 7.05 10.11
CA PHE A 286 14.93 7.12 9.25
C PHE A 286 14.55 8.12 8.15
N MET A 287 14.03 7.79 6.95
CA MET A 287 13.39 8.69 5.94
C MET A 287 13.61 10.23 5.97
N GLY A 288 13.13 10.86 7.03
CA GLY A 288 13.09 12.30 7.22
C GLY A 288 14.25 12.92 8.01
N SER A 289 15.16 12.13 8.58
CA SER A 289 16.08 12.62 9.62
C SER A 289 17.62 12.66 9.38
N LEU A 290 18.24 12.02 8.37
CA LEU A 290 19.70 12.07 8.11
C LEU A 290 20.10 11.90 6.62
N PRO A 291 21.07 12.66 6.02
CA PRO A 291 21.58 14.02 6.25
C PRO A 291 21.76 14.86 4.92
N LEU A 292 21.78 16.22 5.00
CA LEU A 292 22.72 17.12 4.25
C LEU A 292 22.46 18.64 4.37
N GLY A 293 21.83 19.16 5.43
CA GLY A 293 21.85 20.62 5.59
C GLY A 293 21.36 21.14 6.91
N HIS A 294 21.46 22.46 7.03
CA HIS A 294 21.46 23.19 8.30
C HIS A 294 20.11 23.10 9.05
N GLY A 295 20.17 22.64 10.30
CA GLY A 295 19.03 22.47 11.23
C GLY A 295 19.22 21.23 12.11
N SER A 296 18.80 21.27 13.39
CA SER A 296 18.93 20.11 14.28
C SER A 296 17.95 19.01 13.86
N PHE A 297 18.43 17.77 13.93
CA PHE A 297 17.68 16.55 13.62
C PHE A 297 16.29 16.53 14.31
N GLY A 298 16.22 17.00 15.56
CA GLY A 298 15.01 17.06 16.36
C GLY A 298 13.92 17.97 15.80
N THR A 299 14.28 19.11 15.22
CA THR A 299 13.30 20.05 14.64
C THR A 299 12.62 19.45 13.41
N ARG A 300 13.32 18.62 12.63
CA ARG A 300 12.76 18.01 11.40
C ARG A 300 11.86 16.82 11.67
N ILE A 301 12.24 15.97 12.62
CA ILE A 301 11.32 14.93 13.09
C ILE A 301 10.01 15.57 13.57
N ALA A 302 10.09 16.67 14.34
CA ALA A 302 8.90 17.36 14.80
C ALA A 302 7.96 17.83 13.67
N HIS A 303 8.49 18.28 12.52
CA HIS A 303 7.69 18.71 11.37
C HIS A 303 7.07 17.56 10.57
N LEU A 304 7.74 16.41 10.48
CA LEU A 304 7.26 15.27 9.70
C LEU A 304 6.33 14.33 10.48
N THR A 305 6.48 14.28 11.81
CA THR A 305 5.70 13.41 12.70
C THR A 305 4.18 13.49 12.47
N PRO A 306 3.57 14.68 12.27
CA PRO A 306 2.14 14.79 12.01
C PRO A 306 1.68 14.12 10.70
N GLY A 307 2.52 14.13 9.66
CA GLY A 307 2.21 13.50 8.38
C GLY A 307 2.30 11.97 8.42
N MET A 308 3.10 11.42 9.34
CA MET A 308 3.36 9.98 9.44
C MET A 308 2.29 9.21 10.23
N THR A 309 1.42 9.92 10.95
CA THR A 309 0.38 9.29 11.79
C THR A 309 -0.65 8.52 10.98
N ILE A 310 -0.87 8.88 9.70
CA ILE A 310 -1.75 8.13 8.80
C ILE A 310 -1.21 6.76 8.42
N LEU A 311 0.12 6.59 8.36
CA LEU A 311 0.77 5.38 7.88
C LEU A 311 0.73 4.25 8.91
N ILE A 312 0.66 4.59 10.20
CA ILE A 312 0.37 3.61 11.24
C ILE A 312 -1.12 3.22 11.25
N ALA A 313 -2.01 4.14 10.85
CA ALA A 313 -3.48 4.04 10.86
C ALA A 313 -4.10 3.33 9.65
N LEU A 314 -3.44 3.36 8.48
CA LEU A 314 -3.89 2.61 7.31
C LEU A 314 -3.78 1.11 7.59
N GLN A 315 -4.90 0.41 7.47
CA GLN A 315 -5.02 -1.00 7.81
C GLN A 315 -5.58 -1.86 6.69
N ASP A 316 -5.26 -3.15 6.78
CA ASP A 316 -5.81 -4.22 5.96
C ASP A 316 -7.33 -4.10 5.79
N GLY A 317 -7.79 -4.11 4.54
CA GLY A 317 -9.21 -4.07 4.14
C GLY A 317 -9.99 -5.36 4.45
N TRP A 318 -9.95 -5.80 5.70
CA TRP A 318 -10.48 -7.10 6.13
C TRP A 318 -12.01 -7.24 5.96
N ILE A 319 -12.77 -6.14 6.05
CA ILE A 319 -14.22 -6.11 5.78
C ILE A 319 -14.53 -5.83 4.31
N SER A 320 -13.68 -5.04 3.62
CA SER A 320 -13.84 -4.78 2.19
C SER A 320 -13.62 -6.04 1.35
N ASN A 321 -12.76 -6.97 1.81
CA ASN A 321 -12.45 -8.22 1.12
C ASN A 321 -13.29 -9.42 1.60
N ARG A 322 -14.56 -9.23 1.98
CA ARG A 322 -15.42 -10.32 2.53
C ARG A 322 -15.96 -11.35 1.53
N LYS A 323 -15.53 -11.31 0.26
CA LYS A 323 -16.05 -12.19 -0.82
C LYS A 323 -15.91 -13.69 -0.51
N HIS A 324 -14.92 -14.07 0.29
CA HIS A 324 -14.64 -15.46 0.64
C HIS A 324 -15.39 -15.95 1.91
N TRP A 325 -16.10 -15.07 2.62
CA TRP A 325 -16.77 -15.42 3.87
C TRP A 325 -17.86 -16.47 3.72
N PRO A 326 -18.71 -16.45 2.67
CA PRO A 326 -19.70 -17.50 2.47
C PRO A 326 -19.06 -18.88 2.29
N LEU A 327 -17.98 -18.98 1.51
CA LEU A 327 -17.25 -20.22 1.29
C LEU A 327 -16.64 -20.74 2.60
N LEU A 328 -16.02 -19.87 3.41
CA LEU A 328 -15.49 -20.27 4.71
C LEU A 328 -16.58 -20.74 5.68
N LEU A 329 -17.76 -20.12 5.64
CA LEU A 329 -18.90 -20.55 6.45
C LEU A 329 -19.41 -21.95 6.03
N THR A 330 -19.45 -22.25 4.73
CA THR A 330 -19.91 -23.56 4.22
C THR A 330 -19.04 -24.74 4.68
N THR A 331 -17.84 -24.50 5.20
CA THR A 331 -17.00 -25.54 5.81
C THR A 331 -17.60 -26.14 7.09
N GLY A 332 -18.68 -25.57 7.62
CA GLY A 332 -19.42 -26.09 8.79
C GLY A 332 -18.75 -25.84 10.14
N ARG A 333 -17.47 -25.42 10.17
CA ARG A 333 -16.67 -25.27 11.40
C ARG A 333 -17.22 -24.27 12.43
N PHE A 334 -18.04 -23.31 11.99
CA PHE A 334 -18.54 -22.24 12.85
C PHE A 334 -20.00 -22.41 13.29
N GLY A 335 -20.72 -23.37 12.70
CA GLY A 335 -22.14 -23.68 12.99
C GLY A 335 -23.14 -22.59 12.57
N SER A 336 -22.90 -21.32 12.91
CA SER A 336 -23.79 -20.20 12.60
C SER A 336 -23.06 -19.00 11.98
N ARG A 337 -23.80 -18.19 11.22
CA ARG A 337 -23.31 -16.91 10.66
C ARG A 337 -22.79 -15.98 11.75
N LEU A 338 -23.48 -15.90 12.88
CA LEU A 338 -23.09 -15.04 14.00
C LEU A 338 -21.78 -15.48 14.64
N SER A 339 -21.62 -16.78 14.88
CA SER A 339 -20.40 -17.36 15.43
C SER A 339 -19.21 -17.11 14.51
N PHE A 340 -19.41 -17.24 13.18
CA PHE A 340 -18.38 -16.92 12.19
C PHE A 340 -17.97 -15.45 12.25
N VAL A 341 -18.90 -14.51 12.17
CA VAL A 341 -18.57 -13.06 12.18
C VAL A 341 -17.88 -12.67 13.48
N ARG A 342 -18.33 -13.20 14.62
CA ARG A 342 -17.65 -13.00 15.92
C ARG A 342 -16.22 -13.54 15.91
N ALA A 343 -15.98 -14.68 15.29
CA ALA A 343 -14.63 -15.24 15.15
C ALA A 343 -13.72 -14.36 14.29
N VAL A 344 -14.24 -13.77 13.20
CA VAL A 344 -13.48 -12.81 12.37
C VAL A 344 -13.14 -11.55 13.16
N PHE A 345 -14.11 -10.96 13.87
CA PHE A 345 -13.87 -9.79 14.73
C PHE A 345 -12.86 -10.10 15.86
N ALA A 346 -12.96 -11.27 16.48
CA ALA A 346 -12.01 -11.72 17.50
C ALA A 346 -10.60 -11.94 16.93
N ALA A 347 -10.48 -12.49 15.72
CA ALA A 347 -9.20 -12.63 15.03
C ALA A 347 -8.57 -11.26 14.72
N LYS A 348 -9.38 -10.30 14.26
CA LYS A 348 -8.94 -8.92 14.03
C LYS A 348 -8.50 -8.24 15.33
N ALA A 349 -9.28 -8.38 16.40
CA ALA A 349 -8.93 -7.87 17.73
C ALA A 349 -7.61 -8.45 18.22
N SER A 350 -7.45 -9.77 18.17
CA SER A 350 -6.21 -10.44 18.57
C SER A 350 -4.99 -9.92 17.79
N ARG A 351 -5.14 -9.66 16.49
CA ARG A 351 -4.06 -9.11 15.67
C ARG A 351 -3.74 -7.67 16.07
N ILE A 352 -4.76 -6.81 16.17
CA ILE A 352 -4.53 -5.38 16.41
C ILE A 352 -3.95 -5.10 17.79
N PHE A 353 -4.36 -5.86 18.82
CA PHE A 353 -3.77 -5.73 20.15
C PHE A 353 -2.28 -6.08 20.19
N MET A 354 -1.79 -6.90 19.25
CA MET A 354 -0.36 -7.14 19.09
C MET A 354 0.32 -6.07 18.24
N THR A 355 -0.28 -5.67 17.12
CA THR A 355 0.39 -4.81 16.13
C THR A 355 0.31 -3.32 16.45
N ALA A 356 -0.79 -2.83 17.05
CA ALA A 356 -0.98 -1.40 17.33
C ALA A 356 0.03 -0.83 18.34
N PRO A 357 0.36 -1.51 19.46
CA PRO A 357 1.42 -1.06 20.35
C PRO A 357 2.77 -0.95 19.65
N LEU A 358 3.13 -1.94 18.82
CA LEU A 358 4.40 -1.95 18.09
C LEU A 358 4.49 -0.80 17.08
N ARG A 359 3.41 -0.52 16.35
CA ARG A 359 3.34 0.61 15.41
C ARG A 359 3.38 1.97 16.12
N THR A 360 2.75 2.07 17.27
CA THR A 360 2.76 3.29 18.08
C THR A 360 4.15 3.52 18.66
N LEU A 361 4.79 2.47 19.19
CA LEU A 361 6.16 2.52 19.70
C LEU A 361 7.16 2.86 18.59
N SER A 362 7.03 2.29 17.40
CA SER A 362 7.93 2.61 16.28
C SER A 362 7.83 4.06 15.81
N LEU A 363 6.69 4.73 16.02
CA LEU A 363 6.53 6.18 15.81
C LEU A 363 7.06 6.99 16.99
N MET A 364 6.67 6.63 18.22
CA MET A 364 7.00 7.42 19.40
C MET A 364 8.48 7.38 19.74
N LEU A 365 9.14 6.22 19.59
CA LEU A 365 10.53 6.06 20.04
C LEU A 365 11.51 7.00 19.32
N PRO A 366 11.46 7.20 17.99
CA PRO A 366 12.29 8.23 17.37
C PRO A 366 11.83 9.64 17.76
N VAL A 367 10.53 9.90 17.89
CA VAL A 367 10.05 11.23 18.28
C VAL A 367 10.58 11.63 19.67
N THR A 368 10.61 10.72 20.63
CA THR A 368 11.12 10.98 21.98
C THR A 368 12.63 11.06 22.07
N LEU A 369 13.35 10.27 21.28
CA LEU A 369 14.81 10.30 21.26
C LEU A 369 15.35 11.61 20.68
N PHE A 370 14.58 12.25 19.81
CA PHE A 370 15.09 13.31 18.95
C PHE A 370 14.38 14.65 19.10
N LYS A 371 13.10 14.67 19.46
CA LYS A 371 12.45 15.87 20.00
C LYS A 371 12.61 15.81 21.52
N PRO A 372 13.11 16.86 22.20
CA PRO A 372 13.21 16.87 23.66
C PRO A 372 11.81 17.03 24.27
N LEU A 373 10.99 15.99 24.16
CA LEU A 373 9.75 15.85 24.89
C LEU A 373 10.08 15.34 26.29
N THR A 374 9.48 15.95 27.31
CA THR A 374 9.53 15.35 28.64
C THR A 374 8.90 13.95 28.60
N PRO A 375 9.45 12.96 29.33
CA PRO A 375 8.94 11.58 29.30
C PRO A 375 7.43 11.45 29.57
N THR A 376 6.88 12.33 30.41
CA THR A 376 5.45 12.38 30.71
C THR A 376 4.59 12.74 29.50
N HIS A 377 4.96 13.78 28.74
CA HIS A 377 4.26 14.16 27.51
C HIS A 377 4.37 13.08 26.43
N ALA A 378 5.55 12.48 26.28
CA ALA A 378 5.76 11.38 25.36
C ALA A 378 4.86 10.16 25.64
N LEU A 379 4.73 9.79 26.92
CA LEU A 379 3.87 8.69 27.34
C LEU A 379 2.39 9.00 27.10
N LEU A 380 1.96 10.23 27.36
CA LEU A 380 0.58 10.67 27.11
C LEU A 380 0.24 10.69 25.62
N ASP A 381 1.09 11.31 24.79
CA ASP A 381 0.92 11.34 23.33
C ASP A 381 0.86 9.93 22.75
N GLY A 382 1.75 9.04 23.21
CA GLY A 382 1.77 7.64 22.80
C GLY A 382 0.53 6.86 23.25
N ALA A 383 0.05 7.08 24.48
CA ALA A 383 -1.15 6.42 24.99
C ALA A 383 -2.40 6.87 24.24
N GLU A 384 -2.58 8.17 24.02
CA GLU A 384 -3.69 8.73 23.26
C GLU A 384 -3.68 8.20 21.82
N LEU A 385 -2.50 8.16 21.20
CA LEU A 385 -2.35 7.66 19.84
C LEU A 385 -2.67 6.16 19.73
N LEU A 386 -2.23 5.36 20.70
CA LEU A 386 -2.57 3.94 20.77
C LEU A 386 -4.08 3.73 20.91
N VAL A 387 -4.73 4.48 21.80
CA VAL A 387 -6.19 4.40 22.02
C VAL A 387 -6.94 4.77 20.74
N ALA A 388 -6.55 5.86 20.10
CA ALA A 388 -7.17 6.31 18.85
C ALA A 388 -6.96 5.28 17.72
N MET A 389 -5.76 4.70 17.62
CA MET A 389 -5.41 3.64 16.68
C MET A 389 -6.27 2.39 16.85
N LEU A 390 -6.47 1.94 18.09
CA LEU A 390 -7.36 0.82 18.39
C LEU A 390 -8.81 1.12 17.97
N GLY A 391 -9.29 2.33 18.22
CA GLY A 391 -10.62 2.78 17.79
C GLY A 391 -10.81 2.78 16.28
N VAL A 392 -9.91 3.46 15.56
CA VAL A 392 -9.96 3.62 14.09
C VAL A 392 -10.00 2.28 13.34
N THR A 393 -9.29 1.28 13.86
CA THR A 393 -9.28 -0.10 13.34
C THR A 393 -10.69 -0.68 13.15
N PHE A 394 -11.60 -0.34 14.05
CA PHE A 394 -12.97 -0.84 14.09
C PHE A 394 -13.99 0.16 13.56
N CYS A 395 -13.56 1.24 12.90
CA CYS A 395 -14.46 2.16 12.20
C CYS A 395 -14.86 1.69 10.79
N CYS A 396 -14.07 0.83 10.13
CA CYS A 396 -14.45 0.22 8.84
C CYS A 396 -15.85 -0.47 8.82
N PRO A 397 -16.29 -1.21 9.87
CA PRO A 397 -17.63 -1.78 9.94
C PRO A 397 -18.75 -0.78 10.29
N LEU A 398 -18.45 0.49 10.56
CA LEU A 398 -19.42 1.51 10.98
C LEU A 398 -20.64 1.63 10.06
N PRO A 399 -20.54 1.52 8.72
CA PRO A 399 -21.72 1.60 7.85
C PRO A 399 -22.78 0.53 8.16
N PHE A 400 -22.39 -0.62 8.72
CA PHE A 400 -23.34 -1.68 9.13
C PHE A 400 -24.15 -1.35 10.39
N LEU A 401 -23.80 -0.27 11.11
CA LEU A 401 -24.63 0.27 12.18
C LEU A 401 -25.85 1.01 11.65
N VAL A 402 -25.85 1.45 10.39
CA VAL A 402 -26.95 2.25 9.82
C VAL A 402 -27.58 1.54 8.63
N MET A 403 -26.79 0.83 7.85
CA MET A 403 -27.20 0.18 6.61
C MET A 403 -27.15 -1.35 6.74
N LYS A 404 -28.18 -2.04 6.27
CA LYS A 404 -28.19 -3.51 6.23
C LYS A 404 -27.17 -4.07 5.22
N GLN A 405 -27.03 -3.40 4.07
CA GLN A 405 -26.07 -3.75 3.02
C GLN A 405 -25.35 -2.48 2.51
N PRO A 406 -24.29 -2.03 3.20
CA PRO A 406 -23.54 -0.87 2.76
C PRO A 406 -22.76 -1.16 1.46
N PRO A 407 -22.78 -0.24 0.48
CA PRO A 407 -21.99 -0.37 -0.74
C PRO A 407 -20.49 -0.33 -0.43
N GLN A 408 -19.68 -1.00 -1.25
CA GLN A 408 -18.24 -1.16 -1.01
C GLN A 408 -17.50 0.17 -0.87
N GLY A 409 -17.86 1.19 -1.68
CA GLY A 409 -17.29 2.53 -1.57
C GLY A 409 -17.47 3.18 -0.20
N ILE A 410 -18.62 2.96 0.47
CA ILE A 410 -18.87 3.52 1.81
C ILE A 410 -18.06 2.77 2.88
N ILE A 411 -17.90 1.45 2.77
CA ILE A 411 -17.05 0.65 3.67
C ILE A 411 -15.59 1.09 3.56
N VAL A 412 -15.15 1.35 2.34
CA VAL A 412 -13.83 1.87 2.03
C VAL A 412 -13.64 3.27 2.62
N ALA A 413 -14.59 4.19 2.37
CA ALA A 413 -14.54 5.53 2.94
C ALA A 413 -14.48 5.48 4.48
N ALA A 414 -15.27 4.60 5.11
CA ALA A 414 -15.25 4.39 6.56
C ALA A 414 -13.94 3.77 7.09
N SER A 415 -13.14 3.12 6.24
CA SER A 415 -11.79 2.65 6.61
C SER A 415 -10.72 3.74 6.47
N ILE A 416 -10.92 4.68 5.55
CA ILE A 416 -9.93 5.69 5.18
C ILE A 416 -10.13 7.00 5.95
N ALA A 417 -11.39 7.46 6.10
CA ALA A 417 -11.70 8.74 6.73
C ALA A 417 -11.19 8.87 8.18
N PRO A 418 -11.28 7.84 9.05
CA PRO A 418 -10.75 7.95 10.41
C PRO A 418 -9.21 7.97 10.44
N ALA A 419 -8.54 7.34 9.46
CA ALA A 419 -7.09 7.43 9.32
C ALA A 419 -6.64 8.84 8.88
N PHE A 420 -7.40 9.50 8.01
CA PHE A 420 -7.18 10.92 7.68
C PHE A 420 -7.50 11.86 8.84
N LEU A 421 -8.55 11.58 9.62
CA LEU A 421 -8.85 12.33 10.82
C LEU A 421 -7.70 12.25 11.84
N LEU A 422 -7.06 11.09 11.97
CA LEU A 422 -5.82 10.97 12.75
C LEU A 422 -4.68 11.81 12.19
N GLN A 423 -4.54 11.95 10.87
CA GLN A 423 -3.50 12.81 10.29
C GLN A 423 -3.70 14.29 10.64
N ILE A 424 -4.95 14.77 10.61
CA ILE A 424 -5.27 16.19 10.82
C ILE A 424 -5.36 16.54 12.31
N CYS A 425 -5.81 15.59 13.13
CA CYS A 425 -6.13 15.85 14.54
C CYS A 425 -5.16 15.22 15.54
N ASN A 426 -3.98 14.72 15.13
CA ASN A 426 -3.03 14.04 16.02
C ASN A 426 -2.53 14.93 17.19
N PRO A 427 -1.95 14.34 18.26
CA PRO A 427 -1.54 15.09 19.45
C PRO A 427 -0.36 16.04 19.15
N PHE A 428 0.38 15.83 18.06
CA PHE A 428 1.47 16.71 17.64
C PHE A 428 0.98 18.01 16.98
N ILE A 429 -0.27 18.05 16.48
CA ILE A 429 -0.91 19.25 15.92
C ILE A 429 -1.78 19.95 16.97
N LEU A 430 -2.69 19.20 17.60
CA LEU A 430 -3.73 19.77 18.48
C LEU A 430 -3.32 19.82 19.96
N GLY A 431 -2.27 19.10 20.35
CA GLY A 431 -1.93 18.86 21.75
C GLY A 431 -2.89 17.89 22.45
N THR A 432 -2.41 17.28 23.54
CA THR A 432 -3.14 16.25 24.30
C THR A 432 -4.49 16.70 24.84
N ARG A 433 -4.61 17.98 25.25
CA ARG A 433 -5.86 18.53 25.81
C ARG A 433 -7.05 18.42 24.85
N ILE A 434 -6.80 18.50 23.55
CA ILE A 434 -7.84 18.44 22.51
C ILE A 434 -7.89 17.04 21.89
N PHE A 435 -6.75 16.38 21.71
CA PHE A 435 -6.71 15.05 21.11
C PHE A 435 -7.21 13.94 22.02
N GLY A 436 -6.97 14.00 23.34
CA GLY A 436 -7.45 13.00 24.29
C GLY A 436 -8.96 12.70 24.18
N PRO A 437 -9.83 13.71 24.19
CA PRO A 437 -11.27 13.53 23.93
C PRO A 437 -11.59 12.88 22.57
N ILE A 438 -10.86 13.25 21.52
CA ILE A 438 -11.04 12.68 20.16
C ILE A 438 -10.63 11.21 20.15
N ALA A 439 -9.50 10.86 20.78
CA ALA A 439 -9.02 9.49 20.92
C ALA A 439 -10.04 8.61 21.66
N LEU A 440 -10.63 9.13 22.75
CA LEU A 440 -11.68 8.44 23.49
C LEU A 440 -12.96 8.27 22.67
N ALA A 441 -13.37 9.29 21.90
CA ALA A 441 -14.52 9.19 21.01
C ALA A 441 -14.32 8.12 19.93
N LEU A 442 -13.15 8.06 19.32
CA LEU A 442 -12.78 7.03 18.34
C LEU A 442 -12.75 5.63 18.98
N ALA A 443 -12.23 5.50 20.19
CA ALA A 443 -12.22 4.24 20.93
C ALA A 443 -13.63 3.77 21.29
N ALA A 444 -14.49 4.67 21.77
CA ALA A 444 -15.89 4.37 22.07
C ALA A 444 -16.65 3.93 20.81
N LEU A 445 -16.41 4.62 19.68
CA LEU A 445 -17.00 4.26 18.39
C LEU A 445 -16.52 2.89 17.89
N GLY A 446 -15.22 2.60 18.03
CA GLY A 446 -14.65 1.30 17.69
C GLY A 446 -15.20 0.18 18.57
N ALA A 447 -15.35 0.41 19.88
CA ALA A 447 -15.95 -0.54 20.81
C ALA A 447 -17.43 -0.81 20.46
N LEU A 448 -18.20 0.24 20.18
CA LEU A 448 -19.57 0.13 19.71
C LEU A 448 -19.65 -0.76 18.45
N CYS A 449 -18.77 -0.53 17.49
CA CYS A 449 -18.71 -1.33 16.28
C CYS A 449 -18.34 -2.79 16.57
N PHE A 450 -17.39 -3.04 17.47
CA PHE A 450 -16.95 -4.38 17.84
C PHE A 450 -18.09 -5.21 18.47
N PHE A 451 -18.90 -4.62 19.36
CA PHE A 451 -19.96 -5.35 20.05
C PHE A 451 -21.27 -5.44 19.26
N VAL A 452 -21.64 -4.38 18.54
CA VAL A 452 -22.98 -4.29 17.92
C VAL A 452 -22.98 -4.81 16.48
N VAL A 453 -21.96 -4.49 15.69
CA VAL A 453 -21.94 -4.82 14.25
C VAL A 453 -21.99 -6.32 13.96
N PRO A 454 -21.32 -7.22 14.70
CA PRO A 454 -21.36 -8.66 14.39
C PRO A 454 -22.77 -9.23 14.30
N SER A 455 -23.68 -8.77 15.17
CA SER A 455 -25.08 -9.19 15.17
C SER A 455 -25.84 -8.72 13.93
N ARG A 456 -25.56 -7.50 13.45
CA ARG A 456 -26.21 -6.91 12.27
C ARG A 456 -25.64 -7.47 10.98
N MET A 457 -24.32 -7.66 10.94
CA MET A 457 -23.61 -8.21 9.79
C MET A 457 -23.90 -9.71 9.59
N ALA A 458 -24.21 -10.45 10.65
CA ALA A 458 -24.68 -11.84 10.51
C ALA A 458 -26.06 -11.94 9.82
N ARG A 459 -26.86 -10.87 9.87
CA ARG A 459 -28.20 -10.76 9.26
C ARG A 459 -28.17 -10.09 7.88
N SER A 460 -27.03 -9.57 7.45
CA SER A 460 -26.86 -9.01 6.12
C SER A 460 -26.50 -10.11 5.12
N ASP A 461 -26.82 -9.87 3.85
CA ASP A 461 -26.38 -10.74 2.79
C ASP A 461 -24.90 -10.46 2.51
N TRP A 462 -24.11 -11.53 2.48
CA TRP A 462 -22.70 -11.44 2.15
C TRP A 462 -22.57 -11.56 0.64
N PRO A 463 -21.81 -10.68 -0.02
CA PRO A 463 -21.65 -10.74 -1.47
C PRO A 463 -20.99 -12.07 -1.85
N TYR A 464 -21.67 -12.86 -2.67
CA TYR A 464 -21.10 -14.09 -3.25
C TYR A 464 -20.20 -13.74 -4.44
N GLU A 465 -20.57 -12.72 -5.18
CA GLU A 465 -19.85 -12.06 -6.25
C GLU A 465 -20.51 -10.68 -6.37
N THR A 466 -19.73 -9.61 -6.56
CA THR A 466 -20.28 -8.36 -7.06
C THR A 466 -19.64 -8.15 -8.41
N GLU A 467 -20.47 -8.21 -9.44
CA GLU A 467 -20.26 -7.66 -10.77
C GLU A 467 -19.47 -6.35 -10.77
#